data_AF-A0A6B8KAA6-F1
#
_entry.id   AF-A0A6B8KAA6-F1
#
_cell.length_a   1.000
_cell.length_b   1.000
_cell.length_c   1.000
_cell.angle_alpha   90.00
_cell.angle_beta   90.00
_cell.angle_gamma   90.00
#
_symmetry.space_group_name_H-M   'P 1'
#
loop_
_entity.id
_entity.type
_entity.pdbx_description
1 polymer ?
#
loop_
_entity_poly.entity_id
_entity_poly.type
_entity_poly.pdbx_seq_one_letter_code
_entity_poly.pdbx_strand_id
1 'polypeptide(L)'
;MAPLQEERTFRGAGLRLFCSLFVLLSRPCFRSSEHWRGCSVSRRTCLYYAFTVFAATASAAVFAGEAEIHYAPVENLERIDLALLRSARKSIDIAAYTLTDRPVIEALIDARRRGVAVRLVLDPGQNHALELLRPLSGGVRMKPPGPYMHLKAYAIDRVALRSGSANLSASGLKKQDNDLIVLRDSPKAVAAFEARFDAIWTAADPWTASAGAPAPERGGAACAIKGNVNSRGERIYHLPNGRGYARVTMKGDGKRWFCSEAQAVAAGWRKAAR
;
A
#
# COMPACT_ATOMS: atom_id res chain seq x y z
N MET A 1 -57.26 38.35 -9.83
CA MET A 1 -55.81 38.66 -9.86
C MET A 1 -55.15 37.63 -10.76
N ALA A 2 -55.16 37.89 -12.07
CA ALA A 2 -54.02 38.42 -12.81
C ALA A 2 -52.93 37.35 -13.05
N PRO A 3 -52.88 36.75 -14.26
CA PRO A 3 -51.81 35.87 -14.73
C PRO A 3 -50.74 36.64 -15.54
N LEU A 4 -49.69 35.92 -15.95
CA LEU A 4 -48.76 36.15 -17.07
C LEU A 4 -47.30 36.51 -16.75
N GLN A 5 -46.44 35.89 -17.59
CA GLN A 5 -45.11 36.33 -18.08
C GLN A 5 -43.89 35.93 -17.23
N GLU A 6 -42.78 35.42 -17.77
CA GLU A 6 -42.36 35.09 -19.13
C GLU A 6 -41.03 34.32 -19.03
N GLU A 7 -40.74 33.50 -20.03
CA GLU A 7 -39.43 32.89 -20.26
C GLU A 7 -38.31 33.95 -20.28
N ARG A 8 -37.18 33.66 -19.64
CA ARG A 8 -35.91 34.35 -19.95
C ARG A 8 -34.88 33.34 -20.43
N THR A 9 -34.83 33.22 -21.75
CA THR A 9 -33.62 32.91 -22.51
C THR A 9 -32.47 33.82 -22.06
N PHE A 10 -31.43 33.24 -21.46
CA PHE A 10 -30.12 33.87 -21.35
C PHE A 10 -29.28 33.44 -22.57
N ARG A 11 -29.47 34.13 -23.70
CA ARG A 11 -28.44 34.25 -24.74
C ARG A 11 -27.59 35.46 -24.37
N GLY A 12 -26.31 35.25 -24.09
CA GLY A 12 -25.43 36.37 -23.75
C GLY A 12 -23.98 35.99 -23.53
N ALA A 13 -23.20 36.11 -24.60
CA ALA A 13 -21.83 36.63 -24.61
C ALA A 13 -20.80 36.00 -23.66
N GLY A 14 -20.13 34.95 -24.14
CA GLY A 14 -18.94 34.38 -23.49
C GLY A 14 -17.92 33.84 -24.49
N LEU A 15 -17.72 34.52 -25.62
CA LEU A 15 -16.66 34.16 -26.57
C LEU A 15 -16.19 35.39 -27.37
N ARG A 16 -15.73 36.42 -26.65
CA ARG A 16 -15.00 37.56 -27.23
C ARG A 16 -13.89 38.04 -26.30
N LEU A 17 -13.07 37.12 -25.84
CA LEU A 17 -11.75 37.45 -25.31
C LEU A 17 -10.85 36.28 -25.69
N PHE A 18 -10.17 36.40 -26.83
CA PHE A 18 -8.88 35.77 -27.18
C PHE A 18 -8.69 35.93 -28.69
N CYS A 19 -8.62 37.18 -29.15
CA CYS A 19 -8.06 37.49 -30.47
C CYS A 19 -7.52 38.93 -30.44
N SER A 20 -6.58 39.17 -29.55
CA SER A 20 -5.85 40.45 -29.48
C SER A 20 -4.46 40.22 -28.91
N LEU A 21 -3.72 39.27 -29.49
CA LEU A 21 -2.26 39.22 -29.38
C LEU A 21 -1.76 38.27 -30.47
N PHE A 22 -1.55 38.79 -31.68
CA PHE A 22 -0.56 38.33 -32.68
C PHE A 22 -0.74 39.14 -33.97
N VAL A 23 -0.57 40.45 -33.84
CA VAL A 23 -0.27 41.33 -34.99
C VAL A 23 1.13 41.84 -34.72
N LEU A 24 2.15 41.11 -35.19
CA LEU A 24 3.52 41.60 -35.35
C LEU A 24 4.30 40.52 -36.14
N LEU A 25 4.97 40.97 -37.22
CA LEU A 25 5.80 40.22 -38.18
C LEU A 25 4.98 39.57 -39.31
N SER A 26 4.62 40.30 -40.36
CA SER A 26 5.52 40.53 -41.50
C SER A 26 5.05 41.72 -42.37
N ARG A 27 6.03 42.42 -42.94
CA ARG A 27 5.99 43.72 -43.63
C ARG A 27 5.19 43.77 -44.96
N PRO A 28 4.89 44.99 -45.48
CA PRO A 28 3.73 45.27 -46.31
C PRO A 28 4.02 45.17 -47.82
N CYS A 29 3.04 44.70 -48.59
CA CYS A 29 3.04 44.90 -50.04
C CYS A 29 2.30 46.19 -50.38
N PHE A 30 3.03 47.10 -51.01
CA PHE A 30 2.64 48.43 -51.44
C PHE A 30 1.66 48.37 -52.63
N ARG A 31 0.74 49.33 -52.69
CA ARG A 31 -0.28 49.45 -53.74
C ARG A 31 0.21 50.44 -54.80
N SER A 32 0.45 49.98 -56.02
CA SER A 32 0.45 50.83 -57.21
C SER A 32 -0.21 50.11 -58.39
N SER A 33 -0.75 50.92 -59.28
CA SER A 33 -1.64 50.59 -60.39
C SER A 33 -1.06 49.58 -61.39
N GLU A 34 -1.97 48.72 -61.86
CA GLU A 34 -1.90 47.91 -63.09
C GLU A 34 -0.99 46.67 -63.09
N HIS A 35 -1.60 45.52 -63.45
CA HIS A 35 -1.03 44.19 -63.72
C HIS A 35 -0.83 43.24 -62.51
N TRP A 36 -1.75 42.28 -62.37
CA TRP A 36 -1.56 41.08 -61.57
C TRP A 36 -0.73 40.05 -62.36
N ARG A 37 0.52 39.80 -61.94
CA ARG A 37 1.24 38.58 -62.30
C ARG A 37 1.91 37.97 -61.07
N GLY A 38 1.67 36.68 -60.88
CA GLY A 38 2.60 35.74 -60.24
C GLY A 38 2.66 35.75 -58.72
N CYS A 39 1.75 35.04 -58.06
CA CYS A 39 2.07 34.43 -56.76
C CYS A 39 1.46 33.02 -56.73
N SER A 40 2.23 32.04 -57.20
CA SER A 40 1.84 30.63 -57.19
C SER A 40 2.08 30.03 -55.80
N VAL A 41 1.21 30.36 -54.83
CA VAL A 41 1.08 29.53 -53.65
C VAL A 41 0.00 28.49 -53.95
N SER A 42 0.45 27.29 -54.28
CA SER A 42 -0.40 26.13 -54.51
C SER A 42 -1.41 25.97 -53.37
N ARG A 43 -2.70 25.87 -53.74
CA ARG A 43 -3.85 25.59 -52.85
C ARG A 43 -3.64 24.36 -51.93
N ARG A 44 -2.67 23.49 -52.22
CA ARG A 44 -2.33 22.31 -51.41
C ARG A 44 -1.53 22.62 -50.14
N THR A 45 -0.90 23.79 -50.04
CA THR A 45 0.03 24.10 -48.94
C THR A 45 -0.64 24.74 -47.71
N CYS A 46 -1.80 25.38 -47.87
CA CYS A 46 -2.57 25.94 -46.74
C CYS A 46 -3.34 24.89 -45.94
N LEU A 47 -3.70 23.75 -46.55
CA LEU A 47 -4.47 22.70 -45.88
C LEU A 47 -3.61 21.80 -44.97
N TYR A 48 -2.28 21.78 -45.15
CA TYR A 48 -1.39 21.01 -44.28
C TYR A 48 -1.09 21.71 -42.96
N TYR A 49 -1.00 23.04 -42.92
CA TYR A 49 -0.66 23.78 -41.69
C TYR A 49 -1.87 24.02 -40.76
N ALA A 50 -3.09 24.03 -41.30
CA ALA A 50 -4.30 24.11 -40.48
C ALA A 50 -4.62 22.78 -39.77
N PHE A 51 -4.01 21.66 -40.19
CA PHE A 51 -4.22 20.34 -39.57
C PHE A 51 -3.15 19.96 -38.53
N THR A 52 -2.00 20.66 -38.50
CA THR A 52 -0.89 20.32 -37.59
C THR A 52 -0.85 21.09 -36.28
N VAL A 53 -1.73 22.09 -36.06
CA VAL A 53 -1.74 22.88 -34.80
C VAL A 53 -3.00 22.63 -33.95
N PHE A 54 -3.97 21.84 -34.44
CA PHE A 54 -5.09 21.37 -33.62
C PHE A 54 -4.86 19.95 -33.08
N ALA A 55 -3.60 19.59 -32.79
CA ALA A 55 -3.27 18.39 -32.05
C ALA A 55 -3.54 18.64 -30.56
N ALA A 56 -4.81 18.49 -30.20
CA ALA A 56 -5.29 17.97 -28.93
C ALA A 56 -4.49 18.35 -27.67
N THR A 57 -4.69 19.57 -27.16
CA THR A 57 -4.68 19.78 -25.70
C THR A 57 -6.02 19.31 -25.13
N ALA A 58 -6.38 18.05 -25.36
CA ALA A 58 -7.35 17.38 -24.51
C ALA A 58 -6.62 17.13 -23.20
N SER A 59 -6.69 18.10 -22.28
CA SER A 59 -6.26 17.90 -20.91
C SER A 59 -7.13 16.75 -20.39
N ALA A 60 -6.58 15.53 -20.37
CA ALA A 60 -7.23 14.41 -19.75
C ALA A 60 -7.38 14.80 -18.29
N ALA A 61 -8.60 15.20 -17.90
CA ALA A 61 -8.94 15.36 -16.51
C ALA A 61 -8.73 13.96 -15.89
N VAL A 62 -7.60 13.80 -15.19
CA VAL A 62 -7.35 12.62 -14.38
C VAL A 62 -8.32 12.73 -13.22
N PHE A 63 -9.50 12.12 -13.37
CA PHE A 63 -10.40 11.91 -12.26
C PHE A 63 -9.65 11.02 -11.27
N ALA A 64 -9.28 11.58 -10.12
CA ALA A 64 -8.79 10.78 -9.01
C ALA A 64 -9.88 9.74 -8.68
N GLY A 65 -9.50 8.47 -8.56
CA GLY A 65 -10.43 7.42 -8.17
C GLY A 65 -11.14 7.80 -6.86
N GLU A 66 -12.45 7.59 -6.81
CA GLU A 66 -13.24 7.81 -5.59
C GLU A 66 -12.74 6.89 -4.48
N ALA A 67 -12.81 7.36 -3.23
CA ALA A 67 -12.37 6.57 -2.09
C ALA A 67 -13.36 5.44 -1.82
N GLU A 68 -12.89 4.18 -1.83
CA GLU A 68 -13.66 3.03 -1.39
C GLU A 68 -13.49 2.91 0.14
N ILE A 69 -14.60 2.95 0.89
CA ILE A 69 -14.57 2.83 2.36
C ILE A 69 -15.35 1.58 2.77
N HIS A 70 -14.71 0.76 3.59
CA HIS A 70 -15.26 -0.48 4.15
C HIS A 70 -15.23 -0.44 5.67
N TYR A 71 -16.16 -1.13 6.32
CA TYR A 71 -16.27 -1.12 7.78
C TYR A 71 -16.29 -2.53 8.38
N ALA A 72 -15.51 -2.75 9.44
CA ALA A 72 -15.68 -3.88 10.36
C ALA A 72 -16.56 -3.43 11.54
N PRO A 73 -17.26 -4.36 12.23
CA PRO A 73 -17.33 -5.79 11.95
C PRO A 73 -18.41 -6.17 10.92
N VAL A 74 -19.12 -5.20 10.35
CA VAL A 74 -20.21 -5.44 9.38
C VAL A 74 -19.70 -6.14 8.12
N GLU A 75 -18.46 -5.88 7.71
CA GLU A 75 -17.73 -6.59 6.68
C GLU A 75 -16.49 -7.28 7.25
N ASN A 76 -16.03 -8.33 6.56
CA ASN A 76 -14.72 -8.93 6.82
C ASN A 76 -13.65 -8.22 5.99
N LEU A 77 -12.97 -7.23 6.58
CA LEU A 77 -11.96 -6.41 5.92
C LEU A 77 -10.74 -7.21 5.45
N GLU A 78 -10.47 -8.38 6.05
CA GLU A 78 -9.41 -9.30 5.60
C GLU A 78 -9.61 -9.69 4.12
N ARG A 79 -10.85 -9.85 3.66
CA ARG A 79 -11.12 -10.22 2.27
C ARG A 79 -10.70 -9.11 1.30
N ILE A 80 -10.88 -7.86 1.68
CA ILE A 80 -10.48 -6.68 0.91
C ILE A 80 -8.95 -6.61 0.86
N ASP A 81 -8.29 -6.72 2.01
CA ASP A 81 -6.82 -6.73 2.10
C ASP A 81 -6.20 -7.87 1.28
N LEU A 82 -6.76 -9.10 1.35
CA LEU A 82 -6.28 -10.23 0.57
C LEU A 82 -6.41 -10.01 -0.94
N ALA A 83 -7.52 -9.43 -1.40
CA ALA A 83 -7.72 -9.13 -2.80
C ALA A 83 -6.70 -8.09 -3.30
N LEU A 84 -6.47 -7.03 -2.52
CA LEU A 84 -5.48 -6.00 -2.81
C LEU A 84 -4.06 -6.60 -2.89
N LEU A 85 -3.59 -7.26 -1.84
CA LEU A 85 -2.23 -7.81 -1.77
C LEU A 85 -1.95 -8.86 -2.87
N ARG A 86 -2.97 -9.63 -3.27
CA ARG A 86 -2.85 -10.59 -4.39
C ARG A 86 -2.74 -9.90 -5.74
N SER A 87 -3.27 -8.70 -5.90
CA SER A 87 -3.20 -7.93 -7.15
C SER A 87 -1.80 -7.34 -7.44
N ALA A 88 -0.96 -7.17 -6.41
CA ALA A 88 0.36 -6.56 -6.53
C ALA A 88 1.28 -7.32 -7.50
N ARG A 89 1.97 -6.56 -8.36
CA ARG A 89 2.86 -7.06 -9.42
C ARG A 89 4.30 -6.58 -9.32
N LYS A 90 4.56 -5.44 -8.71
CA LYS A 90 5.87 -4.77 -8.67
C LYS A 90 6.36 -4.51 -7.25
N SER A 91 5.56 -3.84 -6.42
CA SER A 91 5.96 -3.43 -5.08
C SER A 91 4.81 -3.36 -4.08
N ILE A 92 5.13 -3.62 -2.82
CA ILE A 92 4.28 -3.38 -1.65
C ILE A 92 5.12 -2.69 -0.59
N ASP A 93 4.75 -1.46 -0.24
CA ASP A 93 5.34 -0.71 0.87
C ASP A 93 4.32 -0.64 2.00
N ILE A 94 4.61 -1.26 3.14
CA ILE A 94 3.65 -1.49 4.23
C ILE A 94 4.18 -0.97 5.57
N ALA A 95 3.45 -0.01 6.16
CA ALA A 95 3.66 0.47 7.52
C ALA A 95 2.48 0.01 8.40
N ALA A 96 2.76 -0.93 9.30
CA ALA A 96 1.75 -1.54 10.14
C ALA A 96 2.14 -1.43 11.62
N TYR A 97 1.27 -0.83 12.43
CA TYR A 97 1.40 -0.85 13.89
C TYR A 97 1.33 -2.29 14.37
N THR A 98 0.16 -2.93 14.27
CA THR A 98 0.02 -4.37 14.57
C THR A 98 -0.18 -5.15 13.26
N LEU A 99 0.69 -6.13 13.03
CA LEU A 99 0.56 -7.13 11.97
C LEU A 99 0.65 -8.54 12.59
N THR A 100 -0.50 -9.19 12.74
CA THR A 100 -0.61 -10.53 13.33
C THR A 100 -1.58 -11.44 12.57
N ASP A 101 -2.32 -10.91 11.60
CA ASP A 101 -3.24 -11.68 10.79
C ASP A 101 -2.49 -12.63 9.84
N ARG A 102 -2.70 -13.94 10.00
CA ARG A 102 -1.97 -14.98 9.27
C ARG A 102 -2.25 -14.95 7.77
N PRO A 103 -3.52 -14.89 7.30
CA PRO A 103 -3.80 -14.76 5.88
C PRO A 103 -3.14 -13.54 5.24
N VAL A 104 -3.13 -12.38 5.90
CA VAL A 104 -2.43 -11.19 5.41
C VAL A 104 -0.91 -11.42 5.30
N ILE A 105 -0.28 -12.02 6.33
CA ILE A 105 1.15 -12.34 6.31
C ILE A 105 1.48 -13.33 5.18
N GLU A 106 0.67 -14.37 5.00
CA GLU A 106 0.82 -15.34 3.92
C GLU A 106 0.70 -14.67 2.54
N ALA A 107 -0.25 -13.74 2.36
CA ALA A 107 -0.39 -13.00 1.12
C ALA A 107 0.84 -12.13 0.78
N LEU A 108 1.49 -11.54 1.79
CA LEU A 108 2.75 -10.79 1.62
C LEU A 108 3.91 -11.72 1.24
N ILE A 109 4.00 -12.90 1.88
CA ILE A 109 5.00 -13.93 1.55
C ILE A 109 4.80 -14.41 0.10
N ASP A 110 3.57 -14.66 -0.31
CA ASP A 110 3.25 -15.06 -1.67
C ASP A 110 3.56 -13.95 -2.67
N ALA A 111 3.31 -12.68 -2.32
CA ALA A 111 3.72 -11.55 -3.16
C ALA A 111 5.24 -11.54 -3.37
N ARG A 112 6.02 -11.71 -2.29
CA ARG A 112 7.48 -11.82 -2.37
C ARG A 112 7.91 -13.00 -3.26
N ARG A 113 7.26 -14.16 -3.14
CA ARG A 113 7.52 -15.34 -3.98
C ARG A 113 7.22 -15.09 -5.46
N ARG A 114 6.22 -14.25 -5.78
CA ARG A 114 5.91 -13.80 -7.14
C ARG A 114 6.93 -12.77 -7.69
N GLY A 115 7.92 -12.37 -6.90
CA GLY A 115 8.92 -11.37 -7.29
C GLY A 115 8.54 -9.92 -6.95
N VAL A 116 7.44 -9.70 -6.22
CA VAL A 116 7.05 -8.36 -5.75
C VAL A 116 8.03 -7.88 -4.68
N ALA A 117 8.47 -6.62 -4.80
CA ALA A 117 9.31 -6.00 -3.78
C ALA A 117 8.47 -5.63 -2.54
N VAL A 118 8.65 -6.35 -1.43
CA VAL A 118 7.89 -6.12 -0.19
C VAL A 118 8.76 -5.42 0.86
N ARG A 119 8.48 -4.15 1.18
CA ARG A 119 9.13 -3.40 2.27
C ARG A 119 8.15 -3.23 3.42
N LEU A 120 8.48 -3.78 4.58
CA LEU A 120 7.66 -3.73 5.79
C LEU A 120 8.35 -2.97 6.91
N VAL A 121 7.68 -1.96 7.47
CA VAL A 121 8.07 -1.30 8.73
C VAL A 121 7.05 -1.62 9.81
N LEU A 122 7.55 -2.05 10.98
CA LEU A 122 6.77 -2.25 12.20
C LEU A 122 7.19 -1.28 13.30
N ASP A 123 6.28 -1.02 14.23
CA ASP A 123 6.60 -0.36 15.50
C ASP A 123 7.41 -1.31 16.41
N PRO A 124 8.46 -0.84 17.11
CA PRO A 124 9.32 -1.70 17.93
C PRO A 124 8.56 -2.42 19.06
N GLY A 125 7.44 -1.87 19.55
CA GLY A 125 6.60 -2.49 20.56
C GLY A 125 5.70 -3.62 20.03
N GLN A 126 5.65 -3.86 18.73
CA GLN A 126 4.69 -4.74 18.07
C GLN A 126 5.35 -5.98 17.46
N ASN A 127 6.03 -6.76 18.30
CA ASN A 127 6.89 -7.88 17.87
C ASN A 127 6.22 -9.28 17.92
N HIS A 128 4.90 -9.33 18.18
CA HIS A 128 4.18 -10.57 18.51
C HIS A 128 4.22 -11.65 17.41
N ALA A 129 4.30 -11.26 16.15
CA ALA A 129 4.26 -12.17 14.99
C ALA A 129 5.54 -12.18 14.15
N LEU A 130 6.66 -11.65 14.64
CA LEU A 130 7.91 -11.57 13.87
C LEU A 130 8.38 -12.92 13.31
N GLU A 131 8.17 -14.03 14.03
CA GLU A 131 8.54 -15.37 13.54
C GLU A 131 7.76 -15.77 12.27
N LEU A 132 6.51 -15.31 12.11
CA LEU A 132 5.72 -15.55 10.90
C LEU A 132 6.27 -14.76 9.70
N LEU A 133 6.96 -13.65 9.96
CA LEU A 133 7.58 -12.79 8.94
C LEU A 133 8.96 -13.26 8.50
N ARG A 134 9.46 -14.37 9.06
CA ARG A 134 10.78 -14.93 8.68
C ARG A 134 10.98 -15.12 7.17
N PRO A 135 10.00 -15.57 6.38
CA PRO A 135 10.17 -15.68 4.92
C PRO A 135 10.31 -14.32 4.21
N LEU A 136 10.00 -13.21 4.88
CA LEU A 136 10.21 -11.84 4.42
C LEU A 136 11.50 -11.22 4.98
N SER A 137 12.36 -12.00 5.65
CA SER A 137 13.63 -11.51 6.23
C SER A 137 14.45 -10.71 5.20
N GLY A 138 15.02 -9.59 5.63
CA GLY A 138 15.68 -8.61 4.77
C GLY A 138 14.73 -7.59 4.12
N GLY A 139 13.43 -7.87 4.06
CA GLY A 139 12.37 -6.93 3.67
C GLY A 139 11.63 -6.29 4.85
N VAL A 140 12.01 -6.60 6.08
CA VAL A 140 11.37 -6.09 7.31
C VAL A 140 12.32 -5.19 8.08
N ARG A 141 11.82 -4.07 8.59
CA ARG A 141 12.54 -3.15 9.46
C ARG A 141 11.71 -2.77 10.68
N MET A 142 12.38 -2.48 11.77
CA MET A 142 11.78 -1.98 13.01
C MET A 142 12.06 -0.48 13.13
N LYS A 143 11.01 0.33 13.32
CA LYS A 143 11.21 1.77 13.57
C LYS A 143 12.02 1.95 14.88
N PRO A 144 12.89 2.97 14.98
CA PRO A 144 13.57 3.26 16.24
C PRO A 144 12.59 3.64 17.36
N PRO A 145 12.98 3.45 18.63
CA PRO A 145 12.22 3.91 19.79
C PRO A 145 11.85 5.39 19.68
N GLY A 146 10.69 5.75 20.22
CA GLY A 146 10.14 7.10 20.16
C GLY A 146 8.62 7.08 20.05
N PRO A 147 7.98 8.10 19.43
CA PRO A 147 6.54 8.09 19.19
C PRO A 147 6.10 6.85 18.42
N TYR A 148 4.94 6.31 18.76
CA TYR A 148 4.40 5.10 18.13
C TYR A 148 4.19 5.31 16.62
N MET A 149 4.63 4.35 15.81
CA MET A 149 4.22 4.25 14.41
C MET A 149 2.84 3.63 14.35
N HIS A 150 1.81 4.45 14.42
CA HIS A 150 0.42 3.98 14.52
C HIS A 150 -0.28 3.82 13.16
N LEU A 151 0.47 3.69 12.06
CA LEU A 151 -0.12 3.50 10.72
C LEU A 151 -0.66 2.09 10.55
N LYS A 152 -1.67 1.95 9.69
CA LYS A 152 -2.19 0.67 9.20
C LYS A 152 -2.37 0.81 7.69
N ALA A 153 -1.27 1.06 7.00
CA ALA A 153 -1.33 1.49 5.62
C ALA A 153 -0.31 0.76 4.76
N TYR A 154 -0.67 0.52 3.51
CA TYR A 154 0.26 0.02 2.51
C TYR A 154 -0.07 0.56 1.11
N ALA A 155 0.98 0.79 0.33
CA ALA A 155 0.87 1.12 -1.09
C ALA A 155 1.21 -0.10 -1.95
N ILE A 156 0.48 -0.26 -3.06
CA ILE A 156 0.70 -1.31 -4.06
C ILE A 156 1.08 -0.66 -5.39
N ASP A 157 2.18 -1.10 -5.97
CA ASP A 157 2.65 -0.78 -7.32
C ASP A 157 2.69 0.73 -7.65
N ARG A 158 2.75 1.58 -6.62
CA ARG A 158 2.63 3.05 -6.68
C ARG A 158 1.31 3.58 -7.24
N VAL A 159 0.25 2.77 -7.28
CA VAL A 159 -1.04 3.13 -7.89
C VAL A 159 -2.24 3.00 -6.96
N ALA A 160 -2.11 2.22 -5.88
CA ALA A 160 -3.17 2.06 -4.89
C ALA A 160 -2.63 2.22 -3.46
N LEU A 161 -3.41 2.86 -2.60
CA LEU A 161 -3.12 3.01 -1.17
C LEU A 161 -4.28 2.42 -0.36
N ARG A 162 -3.97 1.50 0.55
CA ARG A 162 -4.86 1.08 1.65
C ARG A 162 -4.47 1.83 2.91
N SER A 163 -5.45 2.40 3.61
CA SER A 163 -5.30 3.07 4.91
C SER A 163 -6.53 2.80 5.80
N GLY A 164 -6.62 3.45 6.96
CA GLY A 164 -7.75 3.35 7.89
C GLY A 164 -7.31 3.04 9.32
N SER A 165 -8.29 2.82 10.21
CA SER A 165 -8.08 2.47 11.61
C SER A 165 -7.78 0.98 11.83
N ALA A 166 -8.18 0.12 10.89
CA ALA A 166 -8.06 -1.33 11.02
C ALA A 166 -6.60 -1.82 11.03
N ASN A 167 -6.11 -2.24 12.22
CA ASN A 167 -4.88 -3.02 12.36
C ASN A 167 -4.98 -4.35 11.58
N LEU A 168 -3.86 -4.80 10.99
CA LEU A 168 -3.75 -6.05 10.23
C LEU A 168 -3.69 -7.26 11.18
N SER A 169 -4.79 -7.46 11.89
CA SER A 169 -5.00 -8.44 12.95
C SER A 169 -6.43 -8.97 12.87
N ALA A 170 -6.67 -10.19 13.34
CA ALA A 170 -8.01 -10.78 13.31
C ALA A 170 -9.06 -9.96 14.09
N SER A 171 -8.67 -9.26 15.16
CA SER A 171 -9.60 -8.36 15.88
C SER A 171 -9.87 -7.08 15.10
N GLY A 172 -8.82 -6.45 14.55
CA GLY A 172 -8.95 -5.20 13.81
C GLY A 172 -9.77 -5.35 12.52
N LEU A 173 -9.58 -6.47 11.81
CA LEU A 173 -10.22 -6.70 10.51
C LEU A 173 -11.63 -7.29 10.57
N LYS A 174 -12.06 -7.84 11.73
CA LYS A 174 -13.27 -8.68 11.80
C LYS A 174 -14.17 -8.43 13.01
N LYS A 175 -13.69 -7.75 14.06
CA LYS A 175 -14.38 -7.71 15.36
C LYS A 175 -14.58 -6.32 15.94
N GLN A 176 -13.67 -5.39 15.65
CA GLN A 176 -13.72 -4.02 16.17
C GLN A 176 -14.34 -3.09 15.14
N ASP A 177 -15.02 -2.05 15.59
CA ASP A 177 -15.43 -0.94 14.74
C ASP A 177 -14.19 -0.25 14.18
N ASN A 178 -13.91 -0.52 12.91
CA ASN A 178 -12.81 0.07 12.18
C ASN A 178 -13.24 0.34 10.73
N ASP A 179 -12.57 1.31 10.14
CA ASP A 179 -12.59 1.58 8.71
C ASP A 179 -11.33 1.03 8.02
N LEU A 180 -11.52 0.65 6.76
CA LEU A 180 -10.48 0.43 5.77
C LEU A 180 -10.83 1.28 4.55
N ILE A 181 -9.90 2.14 4.17
CA ILE A 181 -10.05 3.05 3.03
C ILE A 181 -9.09 2.60 1.94
N VAL A 182 -9.60 2.42 0.72
CA VAL A 182 -8.81 2.15 -0.48
C VAL A 182 -8.89 3.36 -1.40
N LEU A 183 -7.73 3.88 -1.76
CA LEU A 183 -7.59 4.95 -2.76
C LEU A 183 -6.89 4.35 -3.98
N ARG A 184 -7.65 4.16 -5.06
CA ARG A 184 -7.12 3.74 -6.36
C ARG A 184 -6.86 4.95 -7.24
N ASP A 185 -5.88 4.84 -8.13
CA ASP A 185 -5.57 5.87 -9.13
C ASP A 185 -5.40 7.28 -8.52
N SER A 186 -4.85 7.32 -7.30
CA SER A 186 -4.64 8.54 -6.52
C SER A 186 -3.14 8.76 -6.30
N PRO A 187 -2.38 9.16 -7.35
CA PRO A 187 -0.93 9.27 -7.28
C PRO A 187 -0.47 10.25 -6.20
N LYS A 188 -1.25 11.29 -5.91
CA LYS A 188 -0.95 12.26 -4.85
C LYS A 188 -1.02 11.62 -3.46
N ALA A 189 -2.06 10.82 -3.19
CA ALA A 189 -2.21 10.15 -1.90
C ALA A 189 -1.14 9.07 -1.70
N VAL A 190 -0.89 8.28 -2.75
CA VAL A 190 0.17 7.26 -2.76
C VAL A 190 1.54 7.90 -2.52
N ALA A 191 1.89 8.96 -3.25
CA ALA A 191 3.17 9.66 -3.08
C ALA A 191 3.33 10.26 -1.68
N ALA A 192 2.26 10.82 -1.09
CA ALA A 192 2.30 11.35 0.26
C ALA A 192 2.57 10.24 1.31
N PHE A 193 1.92 9.08 1.16
CA PHE A 193 2.19 7.92 1.99
C PHE A 193 3.62 7.41 1.78
N GLU A 194 4.05 7.21 0.54
CA GLU A 194 5.38 6.68 0.20
C GLU A 194 6.50 7.59 0.71
N ALA A 195 6.36 8.91 0.62
CA ALA A 195 7.33 9.85 1.17
C ALA A 195 7.47 9.69 2.70
N ARG A 196 6.36 9.52 3.41
CA ARG A 196 6.40 9.26 4.87
C ARG A 196 6.95 7.88 5.17
N PHE A 197 6.56 6.87 4.39
CA PHE A 197 7.06 5.50 4.50
C PHE A 197 8.58 5.46 4.34
N ASP A 198 9.11 6.09 3.30
CA ASP A 198 10.55 6.13 3.00
C ASP A 198 11.35 6.82 4.10
N ALA A 199 10.82 7.90 4.69
CA ALA A 199 11.44 8.54 5.84
C ALA A 199 11.52 7.60 7.05
N ILE A 200 10.46 6.84 7.34
CA ILE A 200 10.46 5.86 8.44
C ILE A 200 11.39 4.69 8.09
N TRP A 201 11.30 4.14 6.88
CA TRP A 201 12.08 3.01 6.39
C TRP A 201 13.59 3.30 6.45
N THR A 202 14.00 4.50 6.05
CA THR A 202 15.41 4.93 6.06
C THR A 202 15.97 5.00 7.47
N ALA A 203 15.17 5.48 8.43
CA ALA A 203 15.55 5.54 9.83
C ALA A 203 15.41 4.19 10.57
N ALA A 204 14.73 3.21 9.99
CA ALA A 204 14.41 1.94 10.64
C ALA A 204 15.55 0.92 10.58
N ASP A 205 15.68 0.16 11.66
CA ASP A 205 16.69 -0.88 11.81
C ASP A 205 16.28 -2.16 11.06
N PRO A 206 17.16 -2.76 10.25
CA PRO A 206 16.88 -4.04 9.61
C PRO A 206 16.53 -5.12 10.63
N TRP A 207 15.39 -5.78 10.43
CA TRP A 207 15.11 -7.03 11.12
C TRP A 207 15.61 -8.19 10.26
N THR A 208 16.51 -8.98 10.83
CA THR A 208 16.91 -10.26 10.26
C THR A 208 16.46 -11.35 11.20
N ALA A 209 15.81 -12.38 10.65
CA ALA A 209 15.56 -13.57 11.43
C ALA A 209 16.92 -14.17 11.80
N SER A 210 17.18 -14.34 13.09
CA SER A 210 18.40 -15.04 13.51
C SER A 210 18.45 -16.42 12.86
N ALA A 211 19.65 -16.93 12.63
CA ALA A 211 19.90 -18.28 12.09
C ALA A 211 19.53 -19.38 13.11
N GLY A 212 18.35 -19.31 13.74
CA GLY A 212 17.76 -20.45 14.43
C GLY A 212 17.17 -21.39 13.38
N ALA A 213 17.56 -22.67 13.39
CA ALA A 213 17.04 -23.69 12.48
C ALA A 213 15.50 -23.57 12.33
N PRO A 214 14.95 -23.80 11.12
CA PRO A 214 13.50 -23.75 10.88
C PRO A 214 12.76 -24.52 11.97
N ALA A 215 11.64 -23.95 12.42
CA ALA A 215 10.75 -24.67 13.32
C ALA A 215 10.38 -25.99 12.63
N PRO A 216 10.61 -27.15 13.25
CA PRO A 216 10.20 -28.42 12.67
C PRO A 216 8.69 -28.39 12.51
N GLU A 217 8.21 -28.73 11.32
CA GLU A 217 6.80 -29.06 11.16
C GLU A 217 6.46 -30.31 11.97
N ARG A 218 5.19 -30.45 12.30
CA ARG A 218 4.63 -31.49 13.17
C ARG A 218 5.11 -32.89 12.72
N GLY A 219 5.62 -33.71 13.66
CA GLY A 219 5.43 -35.17 13.56
C GLY A 219 6.65 -36.09 13.55
N GLY A 220 7.56 -35.96 14.50
CA GLY A 220 8.47 -37.05 14.85
C GLY A 220 8.74 -37.08 16.34
N ALA A 221 8.84 -38.27 16.95
CA ALA A 221 9.13 -38.45 18.39
C ALA A 221 10.39 -37.69 18.88
N ALA A 222 11.25 -37.25 17.95
CA ALA A 222 12.42 -36.42 18.20
C ALA A 222 12.09 -34.97 18.62
N CYS A 223 10.91 -34.42 18.28
CA CYS A 223 10.57 -33.00 18.48
C CYS A 223 9.52 -32.76 19.56
N ALA A 224 9.78 -33.30 20.75
CA ALA A 224 8.83 -33.38 21.85
C ALA A 224 8.85 -32.18 22.81
N ILE A 225 9.69 -31.15 22.60
CA ILE A 225 9.74 -29.99 23.52
C ILE A 225 8.70 -28.96 23.08
N LYS A 226 7.78 -28.59 23.98
CA LYS A 226 6.72 -27.61 23.71
C LYS A 226 7.16 -26.21 24.09
N GLY A 227 7.05 -25.25 23.18
CA GLY A 227 7.24 -23.83 23.43
C GLY A 227 5.93 -23.07 23.40
N ASN A 228 5.72 -22.17 24.37
CA ASN A 228 4.69 -21.13 24.31
C ASN A 228 5.24 -19.72 24.65
N VAL A 229 4.68 -18.69 23.99
CA VAL A 229 4.83 -17.28 24.38
C VAL A 229 3.70 -16.92 25.34
N ASN A 230 4.00 -16.27 26.47
CA ASN A 230 2.97 -15.79 27.42
C ASN A 230 2.48 -14.37 27.07
N SER A 231 1.49 -13.87 27.82
CA SER A 231 0.92 -12.53 27.60
C SER A 231 1.91 -11.37 27.79
N ARG A 232 3.04 -11.62 28.45
CA ARG A 232 4.15 -10.65 28.63
C ARG A 232 5.21 -10.76 27.54
N GLY A 233 5.00 -11.62 26.54
CA GLY A 233 5.95 -11.84 25.44
C GLY A 233 7.11 -12.78 25.78
N GLU A 234 7.11 -13.43 26.95
CA GLU A 234 8.20 -14.33 27.33
C GLU A 234 8.10 -15.66 26.57
N ARG A 235 9.22 -16.08 25.98
CA ARG A 235 9.40 -17.33 25.23
C ARG A 235 9.82 -18.46 26.18
N ILE A 236 8.91 -19.39 26.48
CA ILE A 236 9.13 -20.46 27.47
C ILE A 236 9.02 -21.84 26.82
N TYR A 237 10.01 -22.71 27.02
CA TYR A 237 9.96 -24.11 26.58
C TYR A 237 9.75 -25.09 27.74
N HIS A 238 9.09 -26.21 27.44
CA HIS A 238 8.66 -27.24 28.39
C HIS A 238 9.13 -28.60 27.89
N LEU A 239 9.86 -29.31 28.75
CA LEU A 239 10.30 -30.68 28.49
C LEU A 239 9.16 -31.68 28.72
N PRO A 240 9.11 -32.80 27.97
CA PRO A 240 8.08 -33.85 28.13
C PRO A 240 7.82 -34.29 29.57
N ASN A 241 8.88 -34.40 30.38
CA ASN A 241 8.81 -34.87 31.77
C ASN A 241 8.64 -33.72 32.80
N GLY A 242 8.38 -32.49 32.34
CA GLY A 242 8.24 -31.31 33.20
C GLY A 242 6.80 -31.06 33.66
N ARG A 243 6.63 -30.49 34.87
CA ARG A 243 5.32 -30.17 35.48
C ARG A 243 4.40 -29.28 34.64
N GLY A 244 4.97 -28.46 33.74
CA GLY A 244 4.23 -27.55 32.86
C GLY A 244 3.80 -28.17 31.53
N TYR A 245 4.35 -29.32 31.16
CA TYR A 245 4.28 -29.84 29.79
C TYR A 245 2.87 -30.22 29.33
N ALA A 246 2.09 -30.87 30.20
CA ALA A 246 0.72 -31.27 29.90
C ALA A 246 -0.23 -30.07 29.74
N ARG A 247 0.05 -28.97 30.45
CA ARG A 247 -0.77 -27.74 30.41
C ARG A 247 -0.58 -26.93 29.13
N VAL A 248 0.54 -27.09 28.44
CA VAL A 248 0.80 -26.38 27.19
C VAL A 248 0.09 -27.09 26.02
N THR A 249 -0.92 -26.42 25.48
CA THR A 249 -1.56 -26.80 24.23
C THR A 249 -0.79 -26.21 23.06
N MET A 250 -0.58 -27.03 22.03
CA MET A 250 0.15 -26.65 20.81
C MET A 250 -0.82 -26.22 19.71
N LYS A 251 -1.80 -25.40 20.11
CA LYS A 251 -2.79 -24.78 19.24
C LYS A 251 -2.71 -23.26 19.42
N GLY A 252 -2.87 -22.52 18.33
CA GLY A 252 -2.84 -21.06 18.33
C GLY A 252 -1.44 -20.45 18.18
N ASP A 253 -1.38 -19.13 18.30
CA ASP A 253 -0.17 -18.33 18.10
C ASP A 253 0.82 -18.44 19.25
N GLY A 254 2.09 -18.12 18.95
CA GLY A 254 3.17 -18.20 19.92
C GLY A 254 3.52 -19.63 20.37
N LYS A 255 3.07 -20.67 19.65
CA LYS A 255 3.41 -22.07 19.93
C LYS A 255 4.51 -22.53 18.98
N ARG A 256 5.50 -23.27 19.50
CA ARG A 256 6.60 -23.84 18.71
C ARG A 256 7.09 -25.16 19.28
N TRP A 257 7.35 -26.15 18.44
CA TRP A 257 8.01 -27.39 18.86
C TRP A 257 9.54 -27.25 18.74
N PHE A 258 10.28 -27.93 19.61
CA PHE A 258 11.73 -28.07 19.53
C PHE A 258 12.13 -29.55 19.65
N CYS A 259 13.23 -29.90 18.99
CA CYS A 259 13.82 -31.24 19.01
C CYS A 259 14.98 -31.37 19.99
N SER A 260 15.48 -30.25 20.53
CA SER A 260 16.44 -30.26 21.64
C SER A 260 16.33 -29.00 22.47
N GLU A 261 16.79 -29.06 23.73
CA GLU A 261 16.90 -27.86 24.56
C GLU A 261 17.86 -26.84 23.94
N ALA A 262 18.96 -27.31 23.34
CA ALA A 262 19.90 -26.46 22.62
C ALA A 262 19.21 -25.67 21.49
N GLN A 263 18.30 -26.29 20.74
CA GLN A 263 17.52 -25.61 19.70
C GLN A 263 16.58 -24.55 20.31
N ALA A 264 15.93 -24.86 21.44
CA ALA A 264 15.06 -23.91 22.12
C ALA A 264 15.86 -22.70 22.64
N VAL A 265 16.99 -22.94 23.29
CA VAL A 265 17.89 -21.90 23.80
C VAL A 265 18.46 -21.05 22.66
N ALA A 266 18.93 -21.66 21.57
CA ALA A 266 19.41 -20.94 20.39
C ALA A 266 18.33 -20.08 19.73
N ALA A 267 17.06 -20.48 19.83
CA ALA A 267 15.91 -19.69 19.37
C ALA A 267 15.48 -18.58 20.36
N GLY A 268 16.22 -18.39 21.46
CA GLY A 268 15.94 -17.38 22.48
C GLY A 268 14.85 -17.78 23.47
N TRP A 269 14.62 -19.07 23.68
CA TRP A 269 13.61 -19.58 24.61
C TRP A 269 14.26 -20.00 25.92
N ARG A 270 13.66 -19.59 27.04
CA ARG A 270 14.10 -20.02 28.37
C ARG A 270 13.32 -21.25 28.85
N LYS A 271 13.95 -22.06 29.69
CA LYS A 271 13.29 -23.21 30.32
C LYS A 271 12.17 -22.73 31.23
N ALA A 272 11.06 -23.48 31.25
CA ALA A 272 10.03 -23.29 32.27
C ALA A 272 10.64 -23.50 33.68
N ALA A 273 10.26 -22.63 34.62
CA ALA A 273 10.62 -22.82 36.02
C ALA A 273 10.04 -24.14 36.54
N ARG A 274 10.75 -24.79 37.48
CA ARG A 274 10.35 -26.06 38.10
C ARG A 274 9.10 -25.91 38.97
#